data_AF-A0A945G424-F1
#
_entry.id   AF-A0A945G424-F1
#
_cell.length_a   1.000
_cell.length_b   1.000
_cell.length_c   1.000
_cell.angle_alpha   90.00
_cell.angle_beta   90.00
_cell.angle_gamma   90.00
#
_symmetry.space_group_name_H-M   'P 1'
#
loop_
_entity.id
_entity.type
_entity.pdbx_description
1 polymer ?
#
loop_
_entity_poly.entity_id
_entity_poly.type
_entity_poly.pdbx_seq_one_letter_code
_entity_poly.pdbx_strand_id
1 'polypeptide(L)' 'YIEEANTSLDYEKHKSALWKLQAKIYDEQPYVFMYASKNKIAISKRFDNRNMYTERPGVILNNLKINNKNLVPTTGEK' A
#
# COMPACT_ATOMS: atom_id res chain seq x y z
N TYR A 1 -25.44 0.49 -8.74
CA TYR A 1 -24.06 0.94 -8.45
C TYR A 1 -23.26 -0.11 -7.71
N ILE A 2 -23.59 -0.43 -6.45
CA ILE A 2 -22.82 -1.38 -5.63
C ILE A 2 -22.89 -2.79 -6.20
N GLU A 3 -24.09 -3.30 -6.47
CA GLU A 3 -24.25 -4.64 -7.05
C GLU A 3 -23.66 -4.72 -8.46
N GLU A 4 -23.93 -3.72 -9.29
CA GLU A 4 -23.39 -3.64 -10.65
C GLU A 4 -21.85 -3.67 -10.68
N ALA A 5 -21.18 -2.95 -9.77
CA ALA A 5 -19.74 -3.01 -9.62
C ALA A 5 -19.26 -4.40 -9.17
N ASN A 6 -19.99 -5.07 -8.26
CA ASN A 6 -19.60 -6.39 -7.77
C ASN A 6 -19.78 -7.51 -8.81
N THR A 7 -20.74 -7.36 -9.73
CA THR A 7 -21.07 -8.40 -10.73
C THR A 7 -20.39 -8.19 -12.08
N SER A 8 -19.95 -6.96 -12.41
CA SER A 8 -19.29 -6.67 -13.67
C SER A 8 -17.81 -7.09 -13.66
N LEU A 9 -17.42 -8.02 -14.53
CA LEU A 9 -16.00 -8.35 -14.79
C LEU A 9 -15.32 -7.32 -15.72
N ASP A 10 -16.11 -6.61 -16.51
CA ASP A 10 -15.66 -5.60 -17.47
C ASP A 10 -15.18 -4.32 -16.75
N TYR A 11 -13.93 -3.93 -17.02
CA TYR A 11 -13.23 -2.85 -16.31
C TYR A 11 -13.94 -1.50 -16.46
N GLU A 12 -14.35 -1.14 -17.68
CA GLU A 12 -14.96 0.17 -17.93
C GLU A 12 -16.33 0.30 -17.26
N LYS A 13 -17.11 -0.79 -17.25
CA LYS A 13 -18.39 -0.85 -16.54
C LYS A 13 -18.20 -0.75 -15.04
N HIS A 14 -17.26 -1.52 -14.47
CA HIS A 14 -16.94 -1.49 -13.06
C HIS A 14 -16.52 -0.10 -12.59
N LYS A 15 -15.61 0.54 -13.34
CA LYS A 15 -15.08 1.88 -13.05
C LYS A 15 -16.18 2.94 -13.09
N SER A 16 -17.02 2.92 -14.12
CA SER A 16 -18.14 3.87 -14.24
C SER A 16 -19.15 3.73 -13.09
N ALA A 17 -19.43 2.50 -12.63
CA ALA A 17 -20.32 2.24 -11.51
C ALA A 17 -19.74 2.75 -10.18
N LEU A 18 -18.43 2.58 -9.95
CA LEU A 18 -17.73 3.12 -8.78
C LEU A 18 -17.72 4.66 -8.76
N TRP A 19 -17.49 5.30 -9.90
CA TRP A 19 -17.53 6.76 -9.98
C TRP A 19 -18.90 7.35 -9.66
N LYS A 20 -19.97 6.71 -10.14
CA LYS A 20 -21.35 7.12 -9.78
C LYS A 20 -21.59 7.01 -8.27
N LEU A 21 -21.06 5.98 -7.63
CA LEU A 21 -21.12 5.81 -6.18
C LEU A 21 -20.33 6.90 -5.44
N GLN A 22 -19.11 7.21 -5.90
CA GLN A 22 -18.28 8.26 -5.31
C GLN A 22 -18.95 9.64 -5.41
N ALA A 23 -19.56 9.96 -6.56
CA ALA A 23 -20.31 11.21 -6.74
C ALA A 23 -21.47 11.32 -5.76
N LYS A 24 -22.27 10.25 -5.60
CA LYS A 24 -23.37 10.22 -4.64
C LYS A 24 -22.91 10.43 -3.20
N ILE A 25 -21.80 9.80 -2.79
CA ILE A 25 -21.22 10.01 -1.44
C ILE A 25 -20.77 11.45 -1.25
N TYR A 26 -20.23 12.08 -2.29
CA TYR A 26 -19.81 13.48 -2.22
C TYR A 26 -21.01 14.42 -2.05
N ASP A 27 -22.11 14.17 -2.77
CA ASP A 27 -23.32 15.00 -2.72
C ASP A 27 -24.10 14.84 -1.41
N GLU A 28 -24.28 13.60 -0.94
CA GLU A 28 -25.03 13.32 0.30
C GLU A 28 -24.21 13.58 1.57
N GLN A 29 -22.88 13.75 1.44
CA GLN A 29 -21.93 13.95 2.54
C GLN A 29 -22.14 13.04 3.78
N PRO A 30 -22.39 11.73 3.66
CA PRO A 30 -22.55 10.85 4.82
C PRO A 30 -21.25 10.62 5.59
N TYR A 31 -20.09 10.92 4.98
CA TYR A 31 -18.77 10.80 5.57
C TYR A 31 -17.90 12.03 5.21
N VAL A 32 -17.07 12.47 6.15
CA VAL A 32 -16.08 13.52 5.93
C VAL A 32 -14.69 12.89 5.78
N PHE A 33 -14.12 12.96 4.58
CA PHE A 33 -12.78 12.44 4.31
C PHE A 33 -11.71 13.43 4.82
N MET A 34 -11.04 13.10 5.92
CA MET A 34 -10.00 13.98 6.49
C MET A 34 -8.64 13.81 5.82
N TYR A 35 -8.17 12.57 5.68
CA TYR A 35 -6.89 12.26 5.04
C TYR A 35 -6.82 10.80 4.57
N ALA A 36 -5.96 10.51 3.61
CA ALA A 36 -5.59 9.16 3.21
C ALA A 36 -4.26 8.77 3.86
N SER A 37 -4.26 7.76 4.73
CA SER A 37 -3.03 7.28 5.38
C SER A 37 -2.11 6.61 4.37
N LYS A 38 -0.81 6.88 4.48
CA LYS A 38 0.23 6.12 3.78
C LYS A 38 0.84 5.11 4.76
N ASN A 39 1.11 3.90 4.28
CA ASN A 39 1.81 2.90 5.07
C ASN A 39 3.24 3.39 5.39
N LYS A 40 3.55 3.52 6.67
CA LYS A 40 4.86 3.94 7.16
C LYS A 40 5.67 2.69 7.50
N ILE A 41 6.80 2.49 6.82
CA ILE A 41 7.68 1.34 7.10
C ILE A 41 9.09 1.84 7.33
N ALA A 42 9.70 1.40 8.42
CA ALA A 42 11.08 1.71 8.76
C ALA A 42 11.95 0.48 8.47
N ILE A 43 12.92 0.62 7.56
CA ILE A 43 13.90 -0.44 7.25
C ILE A 43 15.29 0.02 7.68
N SER A 44 16.00 -0.88 8.36
CA SER A 44 17.41 -0.71 8.71
C SER A 44 18.28 -0.40 7.48
N LYS A 45 19.25 0.51 7.62
CA LYS A 45 20.24 0.84 6.57
C LYS A 45 21.10 -0.34 6.13
N ARG A 46 21.07 -1.44 6.90
CA ARG A 46 21.75 -2.71 6.60
C ARG A 46 21.15 -3.43 5.38
N PHE A 47 19.90 -3.15 5.01
CA PHE A 47 19.29 -3.76 3.84
C PHE A 47 19.40 -2.86 2.61
N ASP A 48 19.74 -3.48 1.48
CA ASP A 48 19.64 -2.94 0.13
C ASP A 48 18.27 -3.31 -0.49
N ASN A 49 17.85 -2.57 -1.52
CA ASN A 49 16.57 -2.75 -2.23
C ASN A 49 15.32 -2.66 -1.32
N ARG A 50 15.07 -1.46 -0.78
CA ARG A 50 14.03 -1.14 0.22
C ARG A 50 12.64 -0.84 -0.37
N ASN A 51 12.35 -1.33 -1.57
CA ASN A 51 11.08 -1.07 -2.23
C ASN A 51 9.98 -1.95 -1.62
N MET A 52 8.98 -1.28 -1.03
CA MET A 52 7.80 -1.89 -0.45
C MET A 52 6.56 -1.45 -1.23
N TYR A 53 5.60 -2.37 -1.36
CA TYR A 53 4.38 -2.15 -2.12
C TYR A 53 3.18 -2.11 -1.19
N THR A 54 2.11 -1.46 -1.64
CA THR A 54 0.86 -1.30 -0.88
C THR A 54 0.03 -2.58 -0.82
N GLU A 55 0.29 -3.53 -1.72
CA GLU A 55 -0.38 -4.82 -1.77
C GLU A 55 -0.07 -5.64 -0.52
N ARG A 56 -1.09 -6.31 0.04
CA ARG A 56 -0.90 -7.21 1.18
C ARG A 56 0.09 -8.31 0.80
N PRO A 57 1.09 -8.65 1.63
CA PRO A 57 1.25 -8.34 3.06
C PRO A 57 1.90 -6.98 3.41
N GLY A 58 2.13 -6.08 2.45
CA GLY A 58 2.70 -4.74 2.67
C GLY A 58 4.21 -4.71 2.92
N VAL A 59 4.81 -5.88 3.11
CA VAL A 59 6.26 -6.08 3.30
C VAL A 59 6.69 -7.26 2.42
N ILE A 60 7.64 -7.03 1.52
CA ILE A 60 8.24 -8.10 0.71
C ILE A 60 9.61 -8.42 1.28
N LEU A 61 9.68 -9.51 2.06
CA LEU A 61 10.93 -9.97 2.68
C LEU A 61 11.96 -10.42 1.64
N ASN A 62 11.50 -11.00 0.53
CA ASN A 62 12.38 -11.49 -0.54
C ASN A 62 13.21 -10.37 -1.19
N ASN A 63 12.74 -9.12 -1.13
CA ASN A 63 13.45 -7.98 -1.72
C ASN A 63 14.57 -7.46 -0.83
N LEU A 64 14.58 -7.80 0.47
CA LEU A 64 15.55 -7.31 1.44
C LEU A 64 16.87 -8.08 1.35
N LYS A 65 17.88 -7.50 0.70
CA LYS A 65 19.23 -8.07 0.61
C LYS A 65 20.16 -7.38 1.60
N ILE A 66 21.07 -8.10 2.25
CA ILE A 66 22.03 -7.49 3.17
C ILE A 66 23.09 -6.71 2.37
N ASN A 67 23.34 -5.47 2.77
CA ASN A 67 24.44 -4.66 2.26
C ASN A 67 25.64 -4.78 3.19
N ASN A 68 26.65 -5.54 2.76
CA ASN A 68 27.87 -5.78 3.55
C ASN A 68 28.72 -4.53 3.79
N LYS A 69 28.50 -3.44 3.04
CA LYS A 69 29.24 -2.17 3.21
C LYS A 69 28.83 -1.41 4.47
N ASN A 70 27.62 -1.64 4.98
CA ASN A 70 27.06 -0.94 6.14
C ASN A 70 27.11 -1.80 7.42
N LEU A 71 27.90 -2.86 7.43
CA LEU A 71 28.11 -3.69 8.60
C LEU A 71 29.08 -2.98 9.53
N VAL A 72 28.60 -2.59 10.71
CA VAL A 72 29.49 -2.19 11.81
C VAL A 72 30.13 -3.48 12.33
N PRO A 73 31.46 -3.59 12.41
CA PRO A 73 32.08 -4.75 13.01
C PRO A 73 31.67 -4.81 14.47
N THR A 74 30.88 -5.82 14.83
CA THR A 74 30.71 -6.20 16.24
C THR A 74 32.00 -6.84 16.67
N THR A 75 32.85 -6.09 17.37
CA THR A 75 33.95 -6.65 18.16
C THR A 75 33.29 -7.50 19.23
N GLY A 76 33.25 -8.82 19.02
CA GLY A 76 32.92 -9.75 20.09
C GLY A 76 34.06 -9.68 21.10
N GLU A 77 33.83 -8.99 22.21
CA GLU A 77 34.65 -9.20 23.41
C GLU A 77 34.51 -10.68 23.78
N LYS A 78 35.66 -11.36 23.75
CA LYS A 78 35.80 -12.77 24.12
C LYS A 78 35.64 -12.94 25.63
#